data_AF-D7A3M1-F1
#
_entry.id   AF-D7A3M1-F1
#
_cell.length_a   1.000
_cell.length_b   1.000
_cell.length_c   1.000
_cell.angle_alpha   90.00
_cell.angle_beta   90.00
_cell.angle_gamma   90.00
#
_symmetry.space_group_name_H-M   'P 1'
#
loop_
_entity.id
_entity.type
_entity.pdbx_description
1 polymer ?
#
loop_
_entity_poly.entity_id
_entity_poly.type
_entity_poly.pdbx_seq_one_letter_code
_entity_poly.pdbx_strand_id
1 'polypeptide(L)'
;MSSTDPFDRMRFTVRRVSWWQVALVVAVALAIGTALAVVAASVFLVVFPIVVIAGLAYRLFGGRKRAGTEAGPTIIDAEYRVLSPEEAARADEERWDPDRRLR
;
A
#
# COMPACT_ATOMS: atom_id res chain seq x y z
N MET A 1 -31.42 -46.57 -56.39
CA MET A 1 -30.44 -45.46 -56.32
C MET A 1 -31.21 -44.20 -55.96
N SER A 2 -31.21 -43.83 -54.68
CA SER A 2 -31.75 -42.56 -54.19
C SER A 2 -30.55 -41.74 -53.73
N SER A 3 -30.32 -40.61 -54.40
CA SER A 3 -29.21 -39.71 -54.12
C SER A 3 -29.47 -39.01 -52.79
N THR A 4 -28.79 -39.45 -51.74
CA THR A 4 -28.67 -38.70 -50.49
C THR A 4 -27.89 -37.44 -50.81
N ASP A 5 -28.57 -36.31 -50.94
CA ASP A 5 -27.93 -35.01 -51.14
C ASP A 5 -27.31 -34.54 -49.80
N PRO A 6 -25.97 -34.52 -49.65
CA PRO A 6 -25.30 -34.18 -48.41
C PRO A 6 -25.24 -32.67 -48.14
N PHE A 7 -25.71 -31.83 -49.07
CA PHE A 7 -25.55 -30.37 -49.00
C PHE A 7 -26.71 -29.65 -48.30
N ASP A 8 -27.80 -30.32 -47.94
CA ASP A 8 -28.96 -29.71 -47.27
C ASP A 8 -28.75 -29.43 -45.76
N ARG A 9 -27.60 -29.83 -45.18
CA ARG A 9 -27.28 -29.59 -43.76
C ARG A 9 -26.61 -28.25 -43.46
N MET A 10 -26.25 -27.47 -44.49
CA MET A 10 -25.52 -26.21 -44.34
C MET A 10 -26.33 -25.00 -44.83
N ARG A 11 -27.64 -25.00 -44.57
CA ARG A 11 -28.37 -23.73 -44.50
C ARG A 11 -27.93 -23.01 -43.23
N PHE A 12 -26.83 -22.26 -43.33
CA PHE A 12 -26.58 -21.11 -42.47
C PHE A 12 -27.78 -20.18 -42.58
N THR A 13 -28.80 -20.41 -41.75
CA THR A 13 -29.88 -19.47 -41.56
C THR A 13 -29.23 -18.24 -40.96
N VAL A 14 -28.89 -17.27 -41.81
CA VAL A 14 -28.54 -15.92 -41.41
C VAL A 14 -29.79 -15.35 -40.76
N ARG A 15 -29.98 -15.69 -39.48
CA ARG A 15 -31.08 -15.25 -38.65
C ARG A 15 -30.80 -13.77 -38.43
N ARG A 16 -31.45 -12.91 -39.23
CA ARG A 16 -31.33 -11.45 -39.11
C ARG A 16 -31.43 -11.10 -37.64
N VAL A 17 -30.35 -10.56 -37.09
CA VAL A 17 -30.29 -10.15 -35.69
C VAL A 17 -31.39 -9.12 -35.49
N SER A 18 -32.34 -9.39 -34.60
CA SER A 18 -33.40 -8.42 -34.36
C SER A 18 -32.80 -7.22 -33.62
N TRP A 19 -33.22 -6.01 -33.97
CA TRP A 19 -32.72 -4.79 -33.34
C TRP A 19 -32.83 -4.82 -31.80
N TRP A 20 -33.86 -5.51 -31.29
CA TRP A 20 -34.05 -5.77 -29.86
C TRP A 20 -32.93 -6.61 -29.22
N GLN A 21 -32.38 -7.59 -29.94
CA GLN A 21 -31.24 -8.37 -29.44
C GLN A 21 -29.99 -7.50 -29.33
N VAL A 22 -29.77 -6.61 -30.30
CA VAL A 22 -28.66 -5.64 -30.24
C VAL A 22 -28.83 -4.71 -29.04
N ALA A 23 -30.02 -4.17 -28.84
CA ALA A 23 -30.32 -3.31 -27.69
C ALA A 23 -30.06 -4.02 -26.35
N LEU A 24 -30.43 -5.29 -26.22
CA LEU A 24 -30.15 -6.09 -25.02
C LEU A 24 -28.66 -6.31 -24.80
N VAL A 25 -27.90 -6.66 -25.84
CA VAL A 25 -26.45 -6.85 -25.73
C VAL A 25 -25.77 -5.55 -25.32
N VAL A 26 -26.16 -4.42 -25.91
CA VAL A 26 -25.64 -3.09 -25.54
C VAL A 26 -25.99 -2.75 -24.09
N ALA A 27 -27.22 -2.99 -23.66
CA ALA A 27 -27.64 -2.75 -22.28
C ALA A 27 -26.83 -3.59 -21.28
N VAL A 28 -26.61 -4.87 -21.57
CA VAL A 28 -25.78 -5.75 -20.74
C VAL A 28 -24.32 -5.27 -20.71
N ALA A 29 -23.76 -4.89 -21.86
CA ALA A 29 -22.40 -4.37 -21.93
C ALA A 29 -22.24 -3.10 -21.09
N LEU A 30 -23.20 -2.17 -21.16
CA LEU A 30 -23.22 -0.96 -20.35
C LEU A 30 -23.38 -1.26 -18.86
N ALA A 31 -24.24 -2.22 -18.49
CA ALA A 31 -24.42 -2.63 -17.10
C ALA A 31 -23.13 -3.20 -16.52
N ILE A 32 -22.44 -4.09 -17.26
CA ILE A 32 -21.15 -4.65 -16.85
C ILE A 32 -20.10 -3.55 -16.74
N GLY A 33 -19.99 -2.68 -17.75
CA GLY A 33 -19.04 -1.57 -17.74
C GLY A 33 -19.26 -0.64 -16.54
N THR A 34 -20.51 -0.32 -16.24
CA THR A 34 -20.88 0.51 -15.08
C THR A 34 -20.54 -0.18 -13.77
N ALA A 35 -20.85 -1.48 -13.64
CA ALA A 35 -20.51 -2.25 -12.45
C ALA A 35 -18.99 -2.25 -12.19
N LEU A 36 -18.19 -2.50 -13.24
CA LEU A 36 -16.73 -2.45 -13.14
C LEU A 36 -16.22 -1.06 -12.76
N ALA A 37 -16.79 0.00 -13.35
CA ALA A 37 -16.43 1.37 -13.00
C ALA A 37 -16.74 1.69 -11.53
N VAL A 38 -17.88 1.24 -11.02
CA VAL A 38 -18.26 1.42 -9.60
C VAL A 38 -17.31 0.66 -8.69
N VAL A 39 -16.98 -0.59 -9.01
CA VAL A 39 -16.01 -1.38 -8.23
C VAL A 39 -14.65 -0.70 -8.22
N ALA A 40 -14.14 -0.28 -9.38
CA ALA A 40 -12.87 0.41 -9.49
C ALA A 40 -12.87 1.73 -8.69
N ALA A 41 -13.93 2.53 -8.80
CA ALA A 41 -14.09 3.76 -8.03
C ALA A 41 -14.12 3.51 -6.53
N SER A 42 -14.82 2.45 -6.10
CA SER A 42 -14.93 2.07 -4.68
C SER A 42 -13.58 1.64 -4.11
N VAL A 43 -12.85 0.79 -4.84
CA VAL A 43 -11.50 0.37 -4.45
C VAL A 43 -10.57 1.58 -4.40
N PHE A 44 -10.62 2.45 -5.40
CA PHE A 44 -9.80 3.66 -5.44
C PHE A 44 -10.08 4.56 -4.24
N LEU A 45 -11.36 4.76 -3.88
CA LEU A 45 -11.77 5.59 -2.75
C LEU A 45 -11.27 5.07 -1.40
N VAL A 46 -10.99 3.76 -1.28
CA VAL A 46 -10.42 3.15 -0.07
C VAL A 46 -8.90 3.11 -0.12
N VAL A 47 -8.31 2.67 -1.24
CA VAL A 47 -6.86 2.49 -1.37
C VAL A 47 -6.13 3.83 -1.41
N PHE A 48 -6.68 4.82 -2.11
CA PHE A 48 -6.07 6.14 -2.20
C PHE A 48 -5.80 6.78 -0.83
N PRO A 49 -6.78 6.93 0.08
CA PRO A 49 -6.50 7.51 1.40
C PRO A 49 -5.53 6.65 2.23
N ILE A 50 -5.58 5.32 2.11
CA ILE A 50 -4.60 4.44 2.79
C ILE A 50 -3.18 4.76 2.31
N VAL A 51 -2.96 4.86 1.01
CA VAL A 51 -1.65 5.18 0.44
C VAL A 51 -1.19 6.58 0.84
N VAL A 52 -2.10 7.56 0.85
CA VAL A 52 -1.79 8.92 1.30
C VAL A 52 -1.37 8.93 2.77
N ILE A 53 -2.12 8.27 3.65
CA ILE A 53 -1.82 8.18 5.08
C ILE A 53 -0.51 7.42 5.30
N ALA A 54 -0.33 6.27 4.66
CA ALA A 54 0.89 5.47 4.76
C ALA A 54 2.11 6.24 4.25
N GLY A 55 1.98 6.97 3.14
CA GLY A 55 3.03 7.82 2.59
C GLY A 55 3.37 8.99 3.51
N LEU A 56 2.37 9.62 4.12
CA LEU A 56 2.58 10.69 5.09
C LEU A 56 3.26 10.16 6.37
N ALA A 57 2.80 9.03 6.88
CA ALA A 57 3.41 8.35 8.02
C ALA A 57 4.86 7.94 7.70
N TYR A 58 5.11 7.37 6.52
CA TYR A 58 6.45 7.03 6.08
C TYR A 58 7.35 8.26 5.94
N ARG A 59 6.83 9.38 5.45
CA ARG A 59 7.60 10.63 5.38
C ARG A 59 7.93 11.18 6.77
N LEU A 60 6.99 11.11 7.71
CA LEU A 60 7.14 11.68 9.05
C LEU A 60 7.98 10.79 9.97
N PHE A 61 7.84 9.46 9.86
CA PHE A 61 8.47 8.49 10.74
C PHE A 61 9.60 7.69 10.07
N GLY A 62 9.66 7.64 8.74
CA GLY A 62 10.67 6.85 7.99
C GLY A 62 12.06 7.48 7.92
N GLY A 63 12.20 8.77 8.27
CA GLY A 63 13.50 9.41 8.50
C GLY A 63 14.06 9.16 9.91
N ARG A 64 13.24 8.66 10.84
CA ARG A 64 13.69 8.24 12.16
C ARG A 64 14.22 6.82 11.97
N LYS A 65 15.56 6.69 11.88
CA LYS A 65 16.30 5.42 11.92
C LYS A 65 15.51 4.41 12.76
N ARG A 66 15.26 3.22 12.19
CA ARG A 66 14.74 2.04 12.90
C ARG A 66 15.49 1.87 14.22
N ALA A 67 14.97 2.46 15.29
CA ALA A 67 15.14 1.91 16.62
C ALA A 67 14.16 0.73 16.63
N GLY A 68 14.72 -0.48 16.77
CA GLY A 68 14.05 -1.73 16.52
C GLY A 68 12.69 -1.84 17.21
N THR A 69 11.70 -2.33 16.47
CA THR A 69 10.53 -2.99 17.05
C THR A 69 10.73 -4.48 16.85
N GLU A 70 11.74 -5.02 17.53
CA GLU A 70 11.55 -6.31 18.17
C GLU A 70 10.92 -5.99 19.53
N ALA A 71 9.90 -6.74 19.91
CA ALA A 71 9.43 -6.80 21.28
C ALA A 71 10.51 -7.50 22.14
N GLY A 72 11.65 -6.83 22.28
CA GLY A 72 12.84 -7.23 23.04
C GLY A 72 13.15 -6.16 24.10
N PRO A 73 13.92 -6.53 25.14
CA PRO A 73 14.14 -5.70 26.32
C PRO A 73 14.62 -4.30 25.95
N THR A 74 14.21 -3.28 26.71
CA THR A 74 14.62 -1.87 26.52
C THR A 74 16.15 -1.75 26.48
N ILE A 75 16.73 -1.79 25.28
CA ILE A 75 18.16 -1.53 25.07
C ILE A 75 18.32 -0.02 25.11
N ILE A 76 18.86 0.47 26.22
CA ILE A 76 19.36 1.84 26.32
C ILE A 76 20.70 1.86 25.59
N ASP A 77 20.69 2.38 24.36
CA ASP A 77 21.89 2.57 23.56
C ASP A 77 22.63 3.81 24.10
N ALA A 78 23.50 3.59 25.08
CA ALA A 78 24.36 4.64 25.65
C ALA A 78 25.67 4.66 24.87
N GLU A 79 25.95 5.78 24.21
CA GLU A 79 27.23 6.01 23.57
C GLU A 79 28.31 6.24 24.64
N TYR A 80 29.05 5.18 24.99
CA TYR A 80 30.13 5.26 25.97
C TYR A 80 31.38 5.82 25.31
N ARG A 81 31.71 7.07 25.64
CA ARG A 81 33.03 7.65 25.36
C ARG A 81 34.00 7.22 26.45
N VAL A 82 35.05 6.47 26.08
CA VAL A 82 36.16 6.16 27.00
C VAL A 82 36.97 7.43 27.19
N LEU A 83 36.89 8.00 28.39
CA LEU A 83 37.73 9.13 28.78
C LEU A 83 39.12 8.62 29.12
N SER A 84 40.14 9.35 28.71
CA SER A 84 41.50 9.14 29.20
C SER A 84 41.58 9.45 30.70
N PRO A 85 42.55 8.88 31.45
CA PRO A 85 42.66 9.09 32.90
C PRO A 85 42.69 10.58 33.31
N GLU A 86 43.29 11.43 32.47
CA GLU A 86 43.37 12.89 32.70
C GLU A 86 42.03 13.61 32.46
N GLU A 87 41.25 13.13 31.49
CA GLU A 87 39.91 13.66 31.22
C GLU A 87 38.90 13.21 32.29
N ALA A 88 39.06 12.00 32.82
CA ALA A 88 38.25 11.49 33.91
C ALA A 88 38.47 12.28 35.21
N ALA A 89 39.72 12.61 35.54
CA ALA A 89 40.05 13.43 36.71
C ALA A 89 39.43 14.83 36.64
N ARG A 90 39.50 15.50 35.48
CA ARG A 90 38.90 16.82 35.27
C ARG A 90 37.37 16.81 35.34
N ALA A 91 36.74 15.78 34.79
CA ALA A 91 35.28 15.65 34.82
C ALA A 91 34.74 15.42 36.25
N ASP A 92 35.50 14.73 37.09
CA ASP A 92 35.12 14.47 38.48
C ASP A 92 35.25 15.74 39.35
N GLU A 93 36.31 16.54 39.15
CA GLU A 93 36.46 17.85 39.77
C GLU A 93 35.33 18.82 39.40
N GLU A 94 34.93 18.87 38.12
CA GLU A 94 33.86 19.75 37.65
C GLU A 94 32.48 19.31 38.17
N ARG A 95 32.28 18.00 38.36
CA ARG A 95 31.04 17.45 38.94
C ARG A 95 30.94 17.69 40.44
N TRP A 96 32.07 17.70 41.14
CA TRP A 96 32.14 17.80 42.59
C TRP A 96 32.27 19.25 43.12
N ASP A 97 32.29 20.27 42.25
CA ASP A 97 32.38 21.69 42.67
C ASP A 97 31.31 22.07 43.72
N PRO A 98 31.70 22.22 45.00
CA PRO A 98 30.78 22.51 46.10
C PRO A 98 30.38 23.99 46.16
N ASP A 99 31.13 24.87 45.51
CA ASP A 99 30.93 26.32 45.55
C ASP A 99 29.84 26.78 44.58
N ARG A 100 29.53 25.96 43.56
CA ARG A 100 28.48 26.24 42.56
C ARG A 100 27.05 26.19 43.11
N ARG A 101 26.83 25.52 44.26
CA ARG A 101 25.49 25.37 44.88
C ARG A 101 25.13 26.50 45.86
N LEU A 102 26.05 27.42 46.13
CA LEU A 102 25.88 28.46 47.15
C LEU A 102 25.76 29.88 46.57
N ARG A 103 25.52 30.01 45.26
CA ARG A 103 25.17 31.27 44.60
C ARG A 103 23.73 31.28 44.12
#